data_AF-A0A2H5YLG5-F1
#
_entry.id   AF-A0A2H5YLG5-F1
#
_cell.length_a   1.000
_cell.length_b   1.000
_cell.length_c   1.000
_cell.angle_alpha   90.00
_cell.angle_beta   90.00
_cell.angle_gamma   90.00
#
_symmetry.space_group_name_H-M   'P 1'
#
loop_
_entity.id
_entity.type
_entity.pdbx_description
1 polymer ?
#
loop_
_entity_poly.entity_id
_entity_poly.type
_entity_poly.pdbx_seq_one_letter_code
_entity_poly.pdbx_strand_id
1 'polypeptide(L)'
;MAAVRPRVSLRPSTWPLPWLGLPLVIVLSSLAVGLAALLPLTQYGNAATTSASLDQLERDRSAWQARVDELEAEVARLSSLDRIEREARERLGMVPPEEVVYIEVPVARPEGTKVPDRYLERPARAEGEVGADSAWWEKLLGWLPLP
;
A
#
# COMPACT_ATOMS: atom_id res chain seq x y z
N MET A 1 -68.85 -59.24 -17.20
CA MET A 1 -67.42 -59.12 -17.59
C MET A 1 -67.33 -58.44 -18.94
N ALA A 2 -66.88 -57.19 -18.99
CA ALA A 2 -66.26 -56.53 -20.15
C ALA A 2 -65.74 -55.16 -19.66
N ALA A 3 -64.43 -55.05 -19.48
CA ALA A 3 -63.78 -53.87 -18.93
C ALA A 3 -63.54 -52.84 -20.05
N VAL A 4 -64.14 -51.66 -19.94
CA VAL A 4 -63.85 -50.51 -20.80
C VAL A 4 -62.90 -49.59 -20.02
N ARG A 5 -61.64 -49.53 -20.46
CA ARG A 5 -60.59 -48.69 -19.86
C ARG A 5 -60.81 -47.21 -20.22
N PRO A 6 -60.57 -46.25 -19.30
CA PRO A 6 -60.61 -44.83 -19.63
C PRO A 6 -59.43 -44.46 -20.53
N ARG A 7 -59.71 -43.78 -21.66
CA ARG A 7 -58.71 -43.23 -22.57
C ARG A 7 -58.04 -42.02 -21.90
N VAL A 8 -56.72 -42.09 -21.78
CA VAL A 8 -55.83 -40.99 -21.39
C VAL A 8 -55.90 -39.92 -22.48
N SER A 9 -56.48 -38.77 -22.16
CA SER A 9 -56.38 -37.56 -22.99
C SER A 9 -55.04 -36.89 -22.74
N LEU A 10 -54.12 -37.02 -23.69
CA LEU A 10 -52.88 -36.25 -23.71
C LEU A 10 -53.23 -34.78 -24.05
N ARG A 11 -53.01 -33.88 -23.08
CA ARG A 11 -53.01 -32.43 -23.33
C ARG A 11 -51.91 -32.12 -24.35
N PRO A 12 -52.18 -31.42 -25.47
CA PRO A 12 -51.11 -30.95 -26.32
C PRO A 12 -50.31 -29.89 -25.56
N SER A 13 -49.03 -30.18 -25.36
CA SER A 13 -48.04 -29.24 -24.85
C SER A 13 -47.91 -28.09 -25.85
N THR A 14 -48.43 -26.92 -25.52
CA THR A 14 -48.17 -25.68 -26.26
C THR A 14 -46.80 -25.16 -25.84
N TRP A 15 -45.75 -25.76 -26.39
CA TRP A 15 -44.44 -25.12 -26.44
C TRP A 15 -44.49 -24.05 -27.54
N PRO A 16 -44.43 -22.75 -27.22
CA PRO A 16 -44.25 -21.74 -28.25
C PRO A 16 -42.84 -21.93 -28.82
N LEU A 17 -42.72 -22.44 -30.04
CA LEU A 17 -41.44 -22.51 -30.76
C LEU A 17 -40.86 -21.08 -30.88
N PRO A 18 -39.72 -20.75 -30.22
CA PRO A 18 -39.06 -19.46 -30.36
C PRO A 18 -38.08 -19.46 -31.56
N TRP A 19 -38.38 -20.21 -32.62
CA TRP A 19 -37.42 -20.52 -33.68
C TRP A 19 -37.13 -19.36 -34.65
N LEU A 20 -37.99 -18.33 -34.67
CA LEU A 20 -37.75 -17.09 -35.42
C LEU A 20 -37.05 -15.99 -34.59
N GLY A 21 -37.03 -16.09 -33.27
CA GLY A 21 -36.33 -15.16 -32.38
C GLY A 21 -34.87 -15.53 -32.15
N LEU A 22 -34.53 -16.82 -32.25
CA LEU A 22 -33.16 -17.33 -32.11
C LEU A 22 -32.13 -16.67 -33.04
N PRO A 23 -32.37 -16.52 -34.37
CA PRO A 23 -31.38 -15.86 -35.23
C PRO A 23 -31.18 -14.40 -34.83
N LEU A 24 -32.24 -13.69 -34.44
CA LEU A 24 -32.15 -12.30 -33.98
C LEU A 24 -31.35 -12.19 -32.68
N VAL A 25 -31.61 -13.07 -31.70
CA VAL A 25 -30.90 -13.09 -30.41
C VAL A 25 -29.42 -13.44 -30.60
N ILE A 26 -29.11 -14.36 -31.52
CA ILE A 26 -27.71 -14.71 -31.86
C ILE A 26 -27.01 -13.52 -32.51
N VAL A 27 -27.66 -12.83 -33.45
CA VAL A 27 -27.10 -11.63 -34.09
C VAL A 27 -26.89 -10.51 -33.06
N LEU A 28 -27.87 -10.27 -32.18
CA LEU A 28 -27.78 -9.24 -31.15
C LEU A 28 -26.70 -9.57 -30.10
N SER A 29 -26.58 -10.84 -29.71
CA SER A 29 -25.56 -11.33 -28.79
C SER A 29 -24.16 -11.24 -29.41
N SER A 30 -24.00 -11.63 -30.69
CA SER A 30 -22.74 -11.49 -31.39
C SER A 30 -22.33 -10.03 -31.56
N LEU A 31 -23.29 -9.14 -31.84
CA LEU A 31 -23.05 -7.70 -31.91
C LEU A 31 -22.66 -7.12 -30.53
N ALA A 32 -23.34 -7.56 -29.46
CA ALA A 32 -23.03 -7.15 -28.10
C ALA A 32 -21.65 -7.64 -27.64
N VAL A 33 -21.28 -8.89 -27.98
CA VAL A 33 -19.95 -9.45 -27.70
C VAL A 33 -18.89 -8.73 -28.53
N GLY A 34 -19.17 -8.40 -29.79
CA GLY A 34 -18.31 -7.59 -30.65
C GLY A 34 -18.07 -6.20 -30.05
N LEU A 35 -19.13 -5.48 -29.68
CA LEU A 35 -19.02 -4.18 -29.00
C LEU A 35 -18.30 -4.29 -27.66
N ALA A 36 -18.58 -5.32 -26.86
CA ALA A 36 -17.91 -5.57 -25.59
C ALA A 36 -16.42 -5.87 -25.77
N ALA A 37 -16.03 -6.51 -26.87
CA ALA A 37 -14.63 -6.74 -27.22
C ALA A 37 -13.89 -5.47 -27.66
N LEU A 38 -14.62 -4.39 -28.01
CA LEU A 38 -14.01 -3.07 -28.27
C LEU A 38 -13.75 -2.27 -26.98
N LEU A 39 -14.44 -2.55 -25.86
CA LEU A 39 -14.20 -1.84 -24.58
C LEU A 39 -12.76 -1.98 -24.06
N PRO A 40 -12.12 -3.17 -24.06
CA PRO A 40 -10.76 -3.36 -23.57
C PRO A 40 -9.72 -2.45 -24.25
N LEU A 41 -9.90 -2.11 -25.54
CA LEU A 41 -8.93 -1.28 -26.27
C LEU A 41 -8.81 0.13 -25.69
N THR A 42 -9.86 0.65 -25.05
CA THR A 42 -9.81 1.96 -24.39
C THR A 42 -9.18 1.90 -22.99
N GLN A 43 -9.17 0.73 -22.36
CA GLN A 43 -8.58 0.55 -21.02
C GLN A 43 -7.05 0.42 -21.06
N TYR A 44 -6.46 -0.07 -22.16
CA TYR A 44 -5.01 -0.19 -22.29
C TYR A 44 -4.28 1.13 -22.64
N GLY A 45 -5.02 2.21 -22.96
CA GLY A 45 -4.44 3.51 -23.29
C GLY A 45 -3.82 4.26 -22.10
N ASN A 46 -4.15 3.88 -20.87
CA ASN A 46 -3.68 4.55 -19.64
C ASN A 46 -2.49 3.86 -18.97
N ALA A 47 -2.08 2.67 -19.44
CA ALA A 47 -0.94 1.95 -18.86
C ALA A 47 0.41 2.61 -19.23
N ALA A 48 0.50 3.24 -20.41
CA ALA A 48 1.74 3.86 -20.90
C ALA A 48 2.00 5.26 -20.32
N THR A 49 0.94 6.01 -19.98
CA THR A 49 1.10 7.31 -19.29
C THR A 49 1.40 7.11 -17.81
N THR A 50 0.79 6.10 -17.18
CA THR A 50 1.09 5.72 -15.80
C THR A 50 2.54 5.29 -15.63
N SER A 51 3.11 4.52 -16.57
CA SER A 51 4.52 4.10 -16.50
C SER A 51 5.49 5.28 -16.62
N ALA A 52 5.23 6.25 -17.50
CA ALA A 52 6.09 7.44 -17.63
C ALA A 52 6.08 8.30 -16.36
N SER A 53 4.91 8.44 -15.72
CA SER A 53 4.79 9.14 -14.43
C SER A 53 5.48 8.38 -13.29
N LEU A 54 5.41 7.05 -13.29
CA LEU A 54 6.12 6.21 -12.33
C LEU A 54 7.65 6.34 -12.49
N ASP A 55 8.17 6.29 -13.72
CA ASP A 55 9.59 6.46 -14.00
C ASP A 55 10.12 7.82 -13.57
N GLN A 56 9.30 8.87 -13.69
CA GLN A 56 9.67 10.20 -13.21
C GLN A 56 9.69 10.24 -11.67
N LEU A 57 8.69 9.66 -11.02
CA LEU A 57 8.61 9.64 -9.55
C LEU A 57 9.74 8.80 -8.92
N GLU A 58 10.13 7.69 -9.56
CA GLU A 58 11.27 6.85 -9.15
C GLU A 58 12.59 7.63 -9.26
N ARG A 59 12.77 8.39 -10.35
CA ARG A 59 13.93 9.28 -10.54
C ARG A 59 13.97 10.35 -9.46
N ASP A 60 12.86 11.04 -9.22
CA ASP A 60 12.79 12.07 -8.18
C ASP A 60 13.08 11.47 -6.79
N ARG A 61 12.51 10.31 -6.47
CA ARG A 61 12.77 9.59 -5.22
C ARG A 61 14.26 9.28 -5.04
N SER A 62 14.90 8.73 -6.06
CA SER A 62 16.32 8.39 -6.01
C SER A 62 17.21 9.63 -5.84
N ALA A 63 16.86 10.75 -6.49
CA ALA A 63 17.56 12.02 -6.33
C ALA A 63 17.44 12.57 -4.90
N TRP A 64 16.25 12.50 -4.30
CA TRP A 64 16.05 12.92 -2.91
C TRP A 64 16.79 12.04 -1.92
N GLN A 65 16.83 10.72 -2.13
CA GLN A 65 17.60 9.82 -1.27
C GLN A 65 19.09 10.11 -1.33
N ALA A 66 19.66 10.30 -2.52
CA ALA A 66 21.06 10.70 -2.66
C ALA A 66 21.36 12.01 -1.91
N ARG A 67 20.42 12.98 -1.92
CA ARG A 67 20.59 14.25 -1.20
C ARG A 67 20.52 14.08 0.32
N VAL A 68 19.66 13.19 0.81
CA VAL A 68 19.60 12.84 2.24
C VAL A 68 20.92 12.21 2.68
N ASP A 69 21.43 11.25 1.92
CA ASP A 69 22.68 10.56 2.24
C ASP A 69 23.87 11.54 2.28
N GLU A 70 23.92 12.49 1.35
CA GLU A 70 24.94 13.55 1.33
C GLU A 70 24.86 14.45 2.57
N LEU A 71 23.65 14.88 2.95
CA LEU A 71 23.43 15.71 4.13
C LEU A 71 23.75 14.95 5.42
N GLU A 72 23.40 13.67 5.50
CA GLU A 72 23.73 12.84 6.66
C GLU A 72 25.25 12.66 6.80
N ALA A 73 25.97 12.46 5.69
CA ALA A 73 27.43 12.42 5.69
C ALA A 73 28.05 13.75 6.14
N GLU A 74 27.49 14.89 5.71
CA GLU A 74 27.93 16.21 6.14
C GLU A 74 27.68 16.45 7.63
N VAL A 75 26.49 16.10 8.13
CA VAL A 75 26.18 16.17 9.56
C VAL A 75 27.17 15.30 10.35
N ALA A 76 27.40 14.05 9.94
CA ALA A 76 28.34 13.14 10.59
C ALA A 76 29.77 13.70 10.61
N ARG A 77 30.21 14.32 9.50
CA ARG A 77 31.51 15.01 9.42
C ARG A 77 31.56 16.20 10.38
N LEU A 78 30.52 17.02 10.43
CA LEU A 78 30.47 18.21 11.28
C LEU A 78 30.37 17.86 12.77
N SER A 79 29.62 16.81 13.13
CA SER A 79 29.47 16.32 14.50
C SER A 79 30.56 15.32 14.91
N SER A 80 31.52 15.03 14.02
CA SER A 80 32.61 14.10 14.35
C SER A 80 33.43 14.65 15.52
N LEU A 81 33.62 13.80 16.53
CA LEU A 81 34.35 14.17 17.74
C LEU A 81 35.77 14.64 17.41
N ASP A 82 36.42 14.00 16.44
CA ASP A 82 37.76 14.35 15.97
C ASP A 82 37.86 15.80 15.47
N ARG A 83 36.86 16.26 14.70
CA ARG A 83 36.81 17.66 14.26
C ARG A 83 36.64 18.61 15.45
N ILE A 84 35.74 18.27 16.37
CA ILE A 84 35.47 19.10 17.55
C ILE A 84 36.74 19.19 18.43
N GLU A 85 37.41 18.07 18.67
CA GLU A 85 38.65 18.01 19.44
C GLU A 85 39.77 18.81 18.77
N ARG A 86 39.91 18.69 17.45
CA ARG A 86 40.89 19.44 16.67
C ARG A 86 40.65 20.94 16.78
N GLU A 87 39.41 21.40 16.54
CA GLU A 87 39.06 22.83 16.68
C GLU A 87 39.27 23.33 18.12
N ALA A 88 38.90 22.51 19.12
CA ALA A 88 39.09 22.83 20.54
C ALA A 88 40.57 22.98 20.89
N ARG A 89 41.43 22.08 20.42
CA ARG A 89 42.87 22.12 20.71
C ARG A 89 43.60 23.20 19.91
N GLU A 90 43.37 23.26 18.60
CA GLU A 90 44.14 24.10 17.68
C GLU A 90 43.71 25.57 17.73
N ARG A 91 42.40 25.86 17.79
CA ARG A 91 41.91 27.24 17.77
C ARG A 91 41.55 27.79 19.14
N LEU A 92 41.00 26.96 20.03
CA LEU A 92 40.61 27.39 21.37
C LEU A 92 41.67 27.14 22.44
N GLY A 93 42.76 26.44 22.09
CA GLY A 93 43.85 26.12 23.02
C GLY A 93 43.42 25.23 24.18
N MET A 94 42.31 24.48 24.03
CA MET A 94 41.83 23.57 25.06
C MET A 94 42.77 22.38 25.22
N VAL A 95 42.93 21.95 26.47
CA VAL A 95 43.75 20.81 26.86
C VAL A 95 42.88 19.80 27.63
N PRO A 96 43.29 18.52 27.67
CA PRO A 96 42.59 17.51 28.46
C PRO A 96 42.50 17.95 29.94
N PRO A 97 41.33 17.85 30.58
CA PRO A 97 41.19 18.21 31.98
C PRO A 97 41.86 17.17 32.88
N GLU A 98 42.55 17.62 33.93
CA GLU A 98 43.16 16.73 34.94
C GLU A 98 42.13 16.24 35.96
N GLU A 99 41.14 17.08 36.29
CA GLU A 99 40.08 16.79 37.26
C GLU A 99 38.71 17.22 36.69
N VAL A 100 37.70 16.37 36.87
CA VAL A 100 36.32 16.62 36.42
C VAL A 100 35.42 16.75 37.65
N VAL A 101 34.87 17.95 37.85
CA VAL A 101 33.94 18.24 38.95
C VAL A 101 32.52 18.34 38.40
N TYR A 102 31.61 17.53 38.94
CA TYR A 102 30.19 17.57 38.58
C TYR A 102 29.43 18.50 39.53
N ILE A 103 28.65 19.43 38.97
CA ILE A 103 27.83 20.37 39.74
C ILE A 103 26.37 20.11 39.38
N GLU A 104 25.54 19.80 40.38
CA GLU A 104 24.10 19.68 40.18
C GLU A 104 23.49 21.08 40.10
N VAL A 105 22.88 21.39 38.96
CA VAL A 105 22.19 22.67 38.74
C VAL A 105 20.68 22.43 38.85
N PRO A 106 19.97 23.08 39.80
CA PRO A 106 18.53 22.91 39.99
C PRO A 106 17.75 23.76 38.98
N VAL A 107 17.97 23.54 37.68
CA VAL A 107 17.21 24.16 36.60
C VAL A 107 16.44 23.10 35.83
N ALA A 108 15.21 23.43 35.45
CA ALA A 108 14.40 22.55 34.61
C ALA A 108 15.16 22.29 33.28
N ARG A 109 15.20 21.02 32.87
CA ARG A 109 15.86 20.61 31.61
C ARG A 109 15.27 21.44 30.46
N PRO A 110 16.09 22.11 29.64
CA PRO A 110 15.59 22.79 28.45
C PRO A 110 14.87 21.77 27.56
N GLU A 111 13.78 22.19 26.91
CA GLU A 111 13.05 21.30 26.00
C GLU A 111 14.03 20.70 25.00
N GLY A 112 14.19 19.37 25.05
CA GLY A 112 15.22 18.67 24.30
C GLY A 112 15.10 18.98 22.81
N THR A 113 16.25 19.15 22.14
CA THR A 113 16.32 19.27 20.69
C THR A 113 15.41 18.21 20.06
N LYS A 114 14.44 18.65 19.24
CA LYS A 114 13.52 17.75 18.55
C LYS A 114 14.31 16.87 17.59
N VAL A 115 14.72 15.69 18.07
CA VAL A 115 15.32 14.67 17.22
C VAL A 115 14.17 14.02 16.43
N PRO A 116 14.31 13.81 15.11
CA PRO A 116 13.29 13.10 14.35
C PRO A 116 12.97 11.74 14.97
N ASP A 117 11.68 11.37 15.01
CA ASP A 117 11.16 10.16 15.68
C ASP A 117 11.87 8.86 15.28
N ARG A 118 12.54 8.83 14.14
CA ARG A 118 13.33 7.70 13.64
C ARG A 118 14.62 7.42 14.43
N TYR A 119 15.17 8.42 15.12
CA TYR A 119 16.38 8.29 15.95
C TYR A 119 16.09 8.22 17.45
N LEU A 120 14.85 8.53 17.85
CA LEU A 120 14.38 8.12 19.16
C LEU A 120 14.30 6.60 19.07
N GLU A 121 15.08 5.90 19.89
CA GLU A 121 14.92 4.47 20.09
C GLU A 121 13.44 4.26 20.42
N ARG A 122 12.66 3.79 19.44
CA ARG A 122 11.24 3.49 19.65
C ARG A 122 11.25 2.49 20.79
N PRO A 123 10.71 2.83 21.98
CA PRO A 123 10.71 1.90 23.10
C PRO A 123 10.16 0.61 22.53
N ALA A 124 10.95 -0.47 22.66
CA ALA A 124 10.67 -1.78 22.09
C ALA A 124 9.17 -1.96 22.14
N ARG A 125 8.55 -1.89 20.96
CA ARG A 125 7.10 -1.91 20.78
C ARG A 125 6.58 -2.86 21.83
N ALA A 126 5.82 -2.37 22.81
CA ALA A 126 5.20 -3.25 23.79
C ALA A 126 4.63 -4.42 23.00
N GLU A 127 5.16 -5.62 23.22
CA GLU A 127 5.05 -6.78 22.33
C GLU A 127 3.60 -7.33 22.23
N GLY A 128 2.60 -6.51 22.55
CA GLY A 128 1.17 -6.83 22.59
C GLY A 128 0.25 -5.97 21.71
N GLU A 129 0.70 -4.91 21.03
CA GLU A 129 -0.19 -4.12 20.15
C GLU A 129 -0.15 -4.56 18.67
N VAL A 130 -0.20 -5.87 18.43
CA VAL A 130 -0.62 -6.46 17.15
C VAL A 130 -2.02 -7.06 17.29
N GLY A 131 -2.81 -6.54 18.24
CA GLY A 131 -4.10 -7.13 18.62
C GLY A 131 -5.14 -6.09 19.01
N ALA A 132 -5.56 -5.25 18.07
CA ALA A 132 -6.83 -4.53 18.20
C ALA A 132 -7.23 -3.94 16.84
N ASP A 133 -7.45 -4.80 15.85
CA ASP A 133 -8.58 -4.68 14.94
C ASP A 133 -8.55 -5.91 14.05
N SER A 134 -9.52 -6.80 14.28
CA SER A 134 -9.84 -7.88 13.35
C SER A 134 -9.98 -7.26 11.98
N ALA A 135 -8.96 -7.48 11.18
CA ALA A 135 -8.77 -6.82 9.91
C ALA A 135 -10.02 -7.11 9.08
N TRP A 136 -10.72 -6.04 8.72
CA TRP A 136 -12.03 -6.00 8.07
C TRP A 136 -12.27 -7.09 7.00
N TRP A 137 -11.22 -7.59 6.37
CA TRP A 137 -11.24 -8.69 5.41
C TRP A 137 -11.67 -10.04 6.03
N GLU A 138 -11.37 -10.33 7.30
CA GLU A 138 -11.85 -11.52 8.01
C GLU A 138 -13.38 -11.47 8.19
N LYS A 139 -13.92 -10.27 8.47
CA LYS A 139 -15.38 -10.06 8.54
C LYS A 139 -16.05 -10.23 7.18
N LEU A 140 -15.36 -9.85 6.10
CA LEU A 140 -15.88 -10.01 4.74
C LEU A 140 -15.87 -11.47 4.28
N LEU A 141 -14.81 -12.22 4.60
CA LEU A 141 -14.67 -13.63 4.25
C LEU A 141 -15.56 -14.55 5.09
N GLY A 142 -15.90 -14.16 6.32
CA GLY A 142 -16.83 -14.91 7.17
C GLY A 142 -18.26 -15.00 6.61
N TRP A 143 -18.66 -14.13 5.68
CA TRP A 143 -19.99 -14.15 5.07
C TRP A 143 -20.08 -15.08 3.85
N LEU A 144 -18.96 -15.59 3.33
CA LEU A 144 -18.97 -16.41 2.11
C LEU A 144 -19.11 -17.91 2.46
N PRO A 145 -20.20 -18.59 2.06
CA PRO A 145 -20.31 -20.04 2.20
C PRO A 145 -19.43 -20.70 1.13
N LEU A 146 -18.20 -21.04 1.50
CA LEU A 146 -17.35 -21.92 0.67
C LEU A 146 -17.88 -23.37 0.77
N PRO A 147 -18.01 -24.11 -0.35
CA PRO A 147 -18.33 -25.54 -0.35
C PRO A 147 -17.18 -26.42 0.16
#